data_AF-Q32WE8-F1
#
_entry.id   AF-Q32WE8-F1
#
_cell.length_a   1.000
_cell.length_b   1.000
_cell.length_c   1.000
_cell.angle_alpha   90.00
_cell.angle_beta   90.00
_cell.angle_gamma   90.00
#
_symmetry.space_group_name_H-M   'P 1'
#
loop_
_entity.id
_entity.type
_entity.pdbx_description
1 polymer ?
#
loop_
_entity_poly.entity_id
_entity_poly.type
_entity_poly.pdbx_seq_one_letter_code
_entity_poly.pdbx_strand_id
1 'polypeptide(L)'
;MNMVDAFYLMNYVDDQFKVNAQLTEEHERIANEFLKDIKKFDDKTFNKLLVSATFIPDFYEPDSSRETLFSKLVEAMVTEWAIRMGYEAAMQKEKASYEDVRIAIKDKLIVVDAKTFRLGRSQAAPNVKDFLKLEDIRKWCSRYKNAIGGLVTYPCLHEWKNKSDAYTYCSTKDMPTVMLSYKHLAFLLDNKENFNTEKLIELWDYENIFPEKLPKNLKGGNKKPYWDAINKKLIEITNVGDKEYVKCLNRYDKIINQAVKEIINFLETIIINKKEEVAREIRKLSDKQIREAYEEYKISQETEEYQRILENVKAFRL
;
A
#
# COMPACT_ATOMS: atom_id res chain seq x y z
N MET A 1 -13.46 14.84 -17.96
CA MET A 1 -12.71 14.64 -16.70
C MET A 1 -12.98 13.21 -16.27
N ASN A 2 -11.99 12.32 -16.35
CA ASN A 2 -12.19 10.90 -16.00
C ASN A 2 -12.73 10.82 -14.57
N MET A 3 -13.77 10.01 -14.37
CA MET A 3 -14.38 9.81 -13.07
C MET A 3 -13.33 9.22 -12.12
N VAL A 4 -13.22 9.81 -10.93
CA VAL A 4 -12.27 9.39 -9.90
C VAL A 4 -12.90 8.23 -9.11
N ASP A 5 -12.39 7.02 -9.32
CA ASP A 5 -12.90 5.77 -8.77
C ASP A 5 -11.79 4.87 -8.20
N ALA A 6 -12.16 3.68 -7.72
CA ALA A 6 -11.24 2.68 -7.16
C ALA A 6 -10.20 2.18 -8.17
N PHE A 7 -10.42 2.37 -9.47
CA PHE A 7 -9.58 1.88 -10.55
C PHE A 7 -8.67 2.96 -11.12
N TYR A 8 -8.68 4.19 -10.60
CA TYR A 8 -7.92 5.30 -11.17
C TYR A 8 -6.41 5.00 -11.35
N LEU A 9 -5.74 4.47 -10.31
CA LEU A 9 -4.32 4.10 -10.41
C LEU A 9 -4.10 2.94 -11.38
N MET A 10 -4.98 1.93 -11.35
CA MET A 10 -4.93 0.78 -12.26
C MET A 10 -5.07 1.22 -13.72
N ASN A 11 -6.09 2.04 -14.02
CA ASN A 11 -6.31 2.58 -15.35
C ASN A 11 -5.11 3.41 -15.82
N TYR A 12 -4.53 4.22 -14.93
CA TYR A 12 -3.32 4.97 -15.25
C TYR A 12 -2.16 4.05 -15.62
N VAL A 13 -1.88 3.01 -14.81
CA VAL A 13 -0.85 2.01 -15.11
C VAL A 13 -1.14 1.33 -16.44
N ASP A 14 -2.35 0.79 -16.62
CA ASP A 14 -2.73 0.05 -17.81
C ASP A 14 -2.62 0.90 -19.08
N ASP A 15 -2.99 2.18 -19.02
CA ASP A 15 -2.87 3.10 -20.15
C ASP A 15 -1.42 3.34 -20.56
N GLN A 16 -0.48 3.41 -19.62
CA GLN A 16 0.95 3.51 -19.94
C GLN A 16 1.43 2.27 -20.69
N PHE A 17 1.04 1.08 -20.25
CA PHE A 17 1.43 -0.19 -20.88
C PHE A 17 0.70 -0.49 -22.20
N LYS A 18 -0.40 0.21 -22.53
CA LYS A 18 -1.01 0.17 -23.88
C LYS A 18 -0.18 0.91 -24.91
N VAL A 19 0.46 2.01 -24.50
CA VAL A 19 1.24 2.89 -25.39
C VAL A 19 2.67 2.40 -25.54
N ASN A 20 3.25 1.81 -24.50
CA ASN A 20 4.66 1.39 -24.52
C ASN A 20 4.84 0.06 -23.75
N ALA A 21 5.05 -1.04 -24.47
CA ALA A 21 5.07 -2.39 -23.89
C ALA A 21 6.33 -2.72 -23.06
N GLN A 22 7.36 -1.86 -23.09
CA GLN A 22 8.66 -2.06 -22.39
C GLN A 22 9.07 -0.87 -21.52
N LEU A 23 8.23 -0.49 -20.55
CA LEU A 23 8.43 0.71 -19.69
C LEU A 23 9.37 0.53 -18.48
N THR A 24 10.21 -0.51 -18.46
CA THR A 24 11.00 -0.86 -17.26
C THR A 24 11.94 0.24 -16.77
N GLU A 25 12.39 1.14 -17.65
CA GLU A 25 13.32 2.23 -17.32
C GLU A 25 12.64 3.59 -17.10
N GLU A 26 11.31 3.69 -17.24
CA GLU A 26 10.60 4.98 -17.20
C GLU A 26 9.68 5.15 -15.99
N HIS A 27 9.61 4.18 -15.07
CA HIS A 27 8.66 4.23 -13.95
C HIS A 27 8.74 5.52 -13.13
N GLU A 28 9.93 6.06 -12.93
CA GLU A 28 10.11 7.33 -12.22
C GLU A 28 9.59 8.53 -13.01
N ARG A 29 9.84 8.56 -14.32
CA ARG A 29 9.32 9.61 -15.21
C ARG A 29 7.80 9.61 -15.15
N ILE A 30 7.20 8.43 -15.31
CA ILE A 30 5.75 8.22 -15.27
C ILE A 30 5.18 8.60 -13.90
N ALA A 31 5.80 8.19 -12.79
CA ALA A 31 5.33 8.56 -11.46
C ALA A 31 5.41 10.07 -11.19
N ASN A 32 6.44 10.75 -11.72
CA ASN A 32 6.53 12.21 -11.65
C ASN A 32 5.49 12.92 -12.54
N GLU A 33 5.10 12.32 -13.66
CA GLU A 33 3.99 12.81 -14.50
C GLU A 33 2.65 12.61 -13.77
N PHE A 34 2.43 11.44 -13.20
CA PHE A 34 1.28 11.14 -12.36
C PHE A 34 1.17 12.12 -11.18
N LEU A 35 2.28 12.42 -10.50
CA LEU A 35 2.34 13.40 -9.42
C LEU A 35 1.82 14.78 -9.87
N LYS A 36 2.19 15.23 -11.08
CA LYS A 36 1.69 16.49 -11.67
C LYS A 36 0.20 16.42 -11.99
N ASP A 37 -0.32 15.25 -12.34
CA ASP A 37 -1.74 15.06 -12.63
C ASP A 37 -2.59 15.09 -11.36
N ILE A 38 -2.21 14.34 -10.33
CA ILE A 38 -2.94 14.30 -9.07
C ILE A 38 -2.90 15.63 -8.31
N LYS A 39 -1.85 16.44 -8.52
CA LYS A 39 -1.76 17.81 -7.99
C LYS A 39 -2.93 18.70 -8.40
N LYS A 40 -3.57 18.42 -9.53
CA LYS A 40 -4.72 19.19 -10.05
C LYS A 40 -6.02 18.92 -9.28
N PHE A 41 -6.09 17.84 -8.51
CA PHE A 41 -7.27 17.51 -7.72
C PHE A 41 -7.40 18.40 -6.49
N ASP A 42 -8.64 18.67 -6.06
CA ASP A 42 -8.88 19.21 -4.72
C ASP A 42 -8.59 18.15 -3.65
N ASP A 43 -8.43 18.59 -2.40
CA ASP A 43 -8.06 17.69 -1.29
C ASP A 43 -9.10 16.58 -1.07
N LYS A 44 -10.38 16.87 -1.29
CA LYS A 44 -11.47 15.90 -1.14
C LYS A 44 -11.36 14.78 -2.16
N THR A 45 -11.10 15.12 -3.42
CA THR A 45 -10.94 14.18 -4.53
C THR A 45 -9.67 13.38 -4.37
N PHE A 46 -8.57 14.05 -4.00
CA PHE A 46 -7.30 13.41 -3.68
C PHE A 46 -7.44 12.40 -2.52
N ASN A 47 -8.10 12.79 -1.43
CA ASN A 47 -8.34 11.91 -0.29
C ASN A 47 -9.21 10.71 -0.64
N LYS A 48 -10.20 10.88 -1.52
CA LYS A 48 -10.99 9.76 -2.05
C LYS A 48 -10.07 8.76 -2.74
N LEU A 49 -9.20 9.21 -3.65
CA LEU A 49 -8.22 8.35 -4.32
C LEU A 49 -7.27 7.65 -3.35
N LEU A 50 -6.70 8.40 -2.42
CA LEU A 50 -5.73 7.90 -1.45
C LEU A 50 -6.28 6.73 -0.64
N VAL A 51 -7.57 6.74 -0.31
CA VAL A 51 -8.19 5.65 0.46
C VAL A 51 -8.77 4.54 -0.41
N SER A 52 -9.20 4.82 -1.65
CA SER A 52 -9.96 3.87 -2.48
C SER A 52 -9.15 3.16 -3.56
N ALA A 53 -8.10 3.79 -4.08
CA ALA A 53 -7.42 3.37 -5.31
C ALA A 53 -6.00 2.82 -5.08
N THR A 54 -5.57 2.68 -3.82
CA THR A 54 -4.21 2.21 -3.45
C THR A 54 -4.15 0.71 -3.17
N PHE A 55 -5.06 -0.08 -3.74
CA PHE A 55 -5.02 -1.54 -3.71
C PHE A 55 -4.43 -2.03 -5.03
N ILE A 56 -3.28 -2.72 -4.99
CA ILE A 56 -2.71 -3.31 -6.21
C ILE A 56 -3.73 -4.29 -6.83
N PRO A 57 -3.99 -4.23 -8.14
CA PRO A 57 -4.85 -5.19 -8.82
C PRO A 57 -4.37 -6.64 -8.64
N ASP A 58 -5.27 -7.53 -8.24
CA ASP A 58 -4.95 -8.93 -7.95
C ASP A 58 -4.44 -9.72 -9.17
N PHE A 59 -4.78 -9.29 -10.37
CA PHE A 59 -4.37 -9.91 -11.64
C PHE A 59 -3.07 -9.33 -12.21
N TYR A 60 -2.41 -8.39 -11.53
CA TYR A 60 -1.02 -8.04 -11.87
C TYR A 60 -0.10 -9.14 -11.38
N GLU A 61 0.67 -9.71 -12.32
CA GLU A 61 1.67 -10.73 -12.03
C GLU A 61 2.64 -10.25 -10.92
N PRO A 62 2.97 -11.10 -9.94
CA PRO A 62 3.96 -10.79 -8.92
C PRO A 62 5.30 -10.36 -9.54
N ASP A 63 5.92 -9.33 -8.96
CA ASP A 63 7.21 -8.76 -9.38
C ASP A 63 7.21 -8.20 -10.81
N SER A 64 6.02 -7.99 -11.41
CA SER A 64 5.90 -7.41 -12.75
C SER A 64 6.20 -5.91 -12.79
N SER A 65 6.47 -5.40 -14.00
CA SER A 65 6.63 -3.96 -14.23
C SER A 65 5.35 -3.18 -13.91
N ARG A 66 4.17 -3.78 -14.10
CA ARG A 66 2.87 -3.16 -13.73
C ARG A 66 2.73 -3.02 -12.22
N GLU A 67 3.02 -4.08 -11.46
CA GLU A 67 3.03 -4.01 -9.98
C GLU A 67 4.05 -2.97 -9.50
N THR A 68 5.25 -2.99 -10.06
CA THR A 68 6.31 -2.03 -9.73
C THR A 68 5.87 -0.59 -9.97
N LEU A 69 5.30 -0.30 -11.15
CA LEU A 69 4.82 1.04 -11.46
C LEU A 69 3.67 1.43 -10.53
N PHE A 70 2.74 0.53 -10.26
CA PHE A 70 1.62 0.79 -9.35
C PHE A 70 2.12 1.19 -7.96
N SER A 71 3.07 0.44 -7.38
CA SER A 71 3.69 0.82 -6.11
C SER A 71 4.33 2.21 -6.18
N LYS A 72 5.03 2.52 -7.28
CA LYS A 72 5.62 3.86 -7.48
C LYS A 72 4.57 4.98 -7.57
N LEU A 73 3.38 4.71 -8.12
CA LEU A 73 2.26 5.66 -8.09
C LEU A 73 1.72 5.88 -6.67
N VAL A 74 1.75 4.85 -5.82
CA VAL A 74 1.38 4.98 -4.40
C VAL A 74 2.40 5.85 -3.65
N GLU A 75 3.70 5.72 -3.95
CA GLU A 75 4.73 6.64 -3.44
C GLU A 75 4.45 8.10 -3.85
N ALA A 76 4.01 8.31 -5.10
CA ALA A 76 3.60 9.63 -5.58
C ALA A 76 2.38 10.16 -4.83
N MET A 77 1.39 9.32 -4.52
CA MET A 77 0.25 9.71 -3.67
C MET A 77 0.71 10.17 -2.28
N VAL A 78 1.62 9.44 -1.63
CA VAL A 78 2.14 9.83 -0.30
C VAL A 78 2.97 11.12 -0.37
N THR A 79 3.74 11.29 -1.45
CA THR A 79 4.51 12.52 -1.72
C THR A 79 3.57 13.73 -1.87
N GLU A 80 2.51 13.60 -2.67
CA GLU A 80 1.53 14.67 -2.85
C GLU A 80 0.77 14.98 -1.56
N TRP A 81 0.42 13.97 -0.76
CA TRP A 81 -0.18 14.19 0.56
C TRP A 81 0.72 15.08 1.43
N ALA A 82 2.02 14.77 1.49
CA ALA A 82 2.97 15.55 2.27
C ALA A 82 3.11 17.00 1.75
N ILE A 83 3.16 17.18 0.43
CA ILE A 83 3.19 18.52 -0.20
C ILE A 83 1.92 19.31 0.17
N ARG A 84 0.74 18.68 0.13
CA ARG A 84 -0.54 19.31 0.49
C ARG A 84 -0.65 19.69 1.96
N MET A 85 0.09 18.99 2.83
CA MET A 85 0.25 19.33 4.25
C MET A 85 1.24 20.49 4.48
N GLY A 86 1.89 20.99 3.43
CA GLY A 86 2.85 22.09 3.49
C GLY A 86 4.29 21.65 3.75
N TYR A 87 4.62 20.37 3.56
CA TYR A 87 5.94 19.81 3.82
C TYR A 87 6.79 19.77 2.54
N GLU A 88 8.11 19.77 2.70
CA GLU A 88 9.01 19.39 1.62
C GLU A 88 9.01 17.87 1.48
N ALA A 89 8.66 17.35 0.30
CA ALA A 89 8.66 15.90 0.07
C ALA A 89 9.18 15.54 -1.32
N ALA A 90 9.82 14.37 -1.41
CA ALA A 90 10.33 13.83 -2.66
C ALA A 90 10.35 12.30 -2.64
N MET A 91 10.02 11.68 -3.77
CA MET A 91 10.28 10.26 -4.01
C MET A 91 11.78 10.04 -4.27
N GLN A 92 12.32 8.90 -3.83
CA GLN A 92 13.71 8.56 -4.13
C GLN A 92 13.88 8.03 -5.56
N LYS A 93 15.02 8.39 -6.17
CA LYS A 93 15.44 8.02 -7.55
C LYS A 93 16.27 6.73 -7.63
N GLU A 94 16.75 6.22 -6.50
CA GLU A 94 17.59 5.01 -6.49
C GLU A 94 16.75 3.80 -6.10
N LYS A 95 16.88 2.70 -6.86
CA LYS A 95 16.26 1.42 -6.50
C LYS A 95 17.17 0.57 -5.63
N ALA A 96 16.54 -0.06 -4.64
CA ALA A 96 17.08 -0.92 -3.59
C ALA A 96 17.86 -0.19 -2.48
N SER A 97 17.47 -0.47 -1.23
CA SER A 97 18.08 0.03 0.02
C SER A 97 17.84 1.49 0.43
N TYR A 98 16.96 2.25 -0.23
CA TYR A 98 16.49 3.56 0.24
C TYR A 98 15.01 3.51 0.64
N GLU A 99 14.58 4.53 1.38
CA GLU A 99 13.17 4.78 1.63
C GLU A 99 12.41 5.17 0.35
N ASP A 100 11.09 5.01 0.36
CA ASP A 100 10.27 5.33 -0.81
C ASP A 100 10.12 6.84 -0.97
N VAL A 101 9.79 7.52 0.14
CA VAL A 101 9.56 8.96 0.19
C VAL A 101 10.32 9.57 1.36
N ARG A 102 10.91 10.74 1.11
CA ARG A 102 11.49 11.60 2.14
C ARG A 102 10.53 12.75 2.42
N ILE A 103 10.19 12.98 3.69
CA ILE A 103 9.39 14.13 4.12
C ILE A 103 10.23 14.95 5.10
N ALA A 104 10.31 16.26 4.88
CA ALA A 104 10.89 17.20 5.82
C ALA A 104 9.82 18.16 6.36
N ILE A 105 9.73 18.20 7.69
CA ILE A 105 8.86 19.09 8.44
C ILE A 105 9.79 19.97 9.29
N LYS A 106 9.88 21.26 8.94
CA LYS A 106 10.92 22.17 9.46
C LYS A 106 12.33 21.62 9.18
N ASP A 107 13.15 21.54 10.22
CA ASP A 107 14.51 21.00 10.22
C ASP A 107 14.54 19.50 10.48
N LYS A 108 13.39 18.81 10.58
CA LYS A 108 13.33 17.36 10.86
C LYS A 108 12.97 16.57 9.61
N LEU A 109 13.63 15.42 9.47
CA LEU A 109 13.43 14.51 8.35
C LEU A 109 12.75 13.21 8.83
N ILE A 110 11.81 12.73 8.04
CA ILE A 110 11.11 11.46 8.23
C ILE A 110 11.33 10.63 6.96
N VAL A 111 11.76 9.38 7.14
CA VAL A 111 11.86 8.40 6.05
C VAL A 111 10.55 7.61 5.97
N VAL A 112 10.01 7.42 4.78
CA VAL A 112 8.68 6.83 4.61
C VAL A 112 8.75 5.55 3.78
N ASP A 113 8.00 4.55 4.22
CA ASP A 113 7.75 3.30 3.52
C ASP A 113 6.26 3.25 3.13
N ALA A 114 5.96 3.37 1.84
CA ALA A 114 4.62 3.46 1.30
C ALA A 114 4.14 2.08 0.84
N LYS A 115 3.33 1.42 1.67
CA LYS A 115 2.82 0.09 1.39
C LYS A 115 1.52 0.11 0.59
N THR A 116 1.41 -0.86 -0.28
CA THR A 116 0.15 -1.23 -0.93
C THR A 116 0.03 -2.75 -0.96
N PHE A 117 -1.21 -3.24 -0.96
CA PHE A 117 -1.50 -4.66 -0.91
C PHE A 117 -2.66 -4.99 -1.83
N ARG A 118 -2.61 -6.18 -2.43
CA ARG A 118 -3.75 -6.77 -3.15
C ARG A 118 -4.88 -7.12 -2.17
N LEU A 119 -6.13 -7.00 -2.61
CA LEU A 119 -7.29 -7.36 -1.77
C LEU A 119 -7.42 -8.88 -1.62
N GLY A 120 -7.14 -9.64 -2.68
CA GLY A 120 -7.22 -11.10 -2.71
C GLY A 120 -6.03 -11.85 -2.11
N ARG A 121 -5.17 -11.19 -1.32
CA ARG A 121 -4.09 -11.89 -0.60
C ARG A 121 -4.64 -13.02 0.28
N SER A 122 -3.92 -14.13 0.33
CA SER A 122 -4.30 -15.33 1.10
C SER A 122 -4.36 -15.11 2.62
N GLN A 123 -3.70 -14.08 3.13
CA GLN A 123 -3.70 -13.70 4.54
C GLN A 123 -4.33 -12.31 4.71
N ALA A 124 -5.20 -12.17 5.72
CA ALA A 124 -5.85 -10.90 6.04
C ALA A 124 -4.86 -9.78 6.42
N ALA A 125 -3.69 -10.13 6.96
CA ALA A 125 -2.63 -9.18 7.28
C ALA A 125 -1.31 -9.68 6.71
N PRO A 126 -0.40 -8.79 6.27
CA PRO A 126 0.91 -9.18 5.76
C PRO A 126 1.77 -9.79 6.87
N ASN A 127 2.79 -10.57 6.48
CA ASN A 127 3.83 -10.91 7.44
C ASN A 127 4.50 -9.62 7.91
N VAL A 128 4.88 -9.55 9.19
CA VAL A 128 5.47 -8.34 9.76
C VAL A 128 6.72 -7.90 9.00
N LYS A 129 7.54 -8.85 8.54
CA LYS A 129 8.73 -8.58 7.72
C LYS A 129 8.42 -7.96 6.34
N ASP A 130 7.21 -8.16 5.81
CA ASP A 130 6.77 -7.59 4.54
C ASP A 130 6.12 -6.22 4.75
N PHE A 131 5.67 -5.93 5.97
CA PHE A 131 5.07 -4.67 6.37
C PHE A 131 6.09 -3.64 6.86
N LEU A 132 6.98 -4.05 7.77
CA LEU A 132 7.98 -3.19 8.37
C LEU A 132 9.24 -3.99 8.69
N LYS A 133 10.36 -3.53 8.14
CA LYS A 133 11.70 -3.95 8.54
C LYS A 133 12.35 -2.79 9.27
N LEU A 134 12.33 -2.83 10.60
CA LEU A 134 12.83 -1.73 11.42
C LEU A 134 14.31 -1.41 11.16
N GLU A 135 15.11 -2.42 10.81
CA GLU A 135 16.52 -2.22 10.44
C GLU A 135 16.69 -1.48 9.12
N ASP A 136 15.77 -1.61 8.17
CA ASP A 136 15.78 -0.81 6.95
C ASP A 136 15.50 0.66 7.28
N ILE A 137 14.50 0.95 8.13
CA ILE A 137 14.23 2.30 8.64
C ILE A 137 15.47 2.87 9.34
N ARG A 138 16.12 2.08 10.22
CA ARG A 138 17.34 2.51 10.92
C ARG A 138 18.46 2.85 9.95
N LYS A 139 18.68 2.01 8.93
CA LYS A 139 19.65 2.25 7.87
C LYS A 139 19.33 3.52 7.08
N TRP A 140 18.07 3.75 6.72
CA TRP A 140 17.65 4.94 5.98
C TRP A 140 17.82 6.21 6.79
N CYS A 141 17.34 6.23 8.04
CA CYS A 141 17.54 7.34 8.97
C CYS A 141 19.03 7.69 9.16
N SER A 142 19.92 6.69 9.25
CA SER A 142 21.36 6.92 9.47
C SER A 142 22.06 7.74 8.38
N ARG A 143 21.44 7.87 7.20
CA ARG A 143 21.95 8.70 6.10
C ARG A 143 21.70 10.19 6.29
N TYR A 144 20.84 10.55 7.23
CA TYR A 144 20.39 11.91 7.44
C TYR A 144 20.69 12.35 8.88
N LYS A 145 21.36 13.48 9.04
CA LYS A 145 21.75 14.00 10.37
C LYS A 145 20.55 14.41 11.23
N ASN A 146 19.44 14.76 10.59
CA ASN A 146 18.23 15.30 11.20
C ASN A 146 17.02 14.36 11.08
N ALA A 147 17.24 13.09 10.76
CA ALA A 147 16.16 12.10 10.77
C ALA A 147 15.66 11.85 12.20
N ILE A 148 14.34 11.91 12.39
CA ILE A 148 13.69 11.66 13.68
C ILE A 148 13.04 10.27 13.75
N GLY A 149 12.89 9.58 12.62
CA GLY A 149 12.30 8.27 12.58
C GLY A 149 11.64 7.91 11.24
N GLY A 150 10.88 6.83 11.27
CA GLY A 150 10.16 6.30 10.11
C GLY A 150 8.66 6.61 10.11
N LEU A 151 8.06 6.54 8.93
CA LEU A 151 6.62 6.49 8.72
C LEU A 151 6.30 5.28 7.84
N VAL A 152 5.35 4.44 8.24
CA VAL A 152 4.79 3.41 7.36
C VAL A 152 3.35 3.77 7.02
N THR A 153 3.06 3.91 5.72
CA THR A 153 1.72 4.22 5.22
C THR A 153 1.13 3.06 4.45
N TYR A 154 -0.16 2.76 4.60
CA TYR A 154 -0.72 1.52 4.06
C TYR A 154 -2.27 1.52 3.98
N PRO A 155 -2.89 0.64 3.18
CA PRO A 155 -4.34 0.50 3.19
C PRO A 155 -4.84 -0.22 4.46
N CYS A 156 -5.85 0.32 5.13
CA CYS A 156 -6.24 -0.13 6.48
C CYS A 156 -6.91 -1.51 6.56
N LEU A 157 -7.30 -2.11 5.43
CA LEU A 157 -7.96 -3.42 5.42
C LEU A 157 -7.00 -4.58 5.71
N HIS A 158 -5.69 -4.31 5.70
CA HIS A 158 -4.64 -5.32 5.87
C HIS A 158 -4.01 -5.33 7.27
N GLU A 159 -4.73 -4.86 8.29
CA GLU A 159 -4.23 -4.87 9.66
C GLU A 159 -4.40 -6.20 10.38
N TRP A 160 -3.47 -6.53 11.26
CA TRP A 160 -3.62 -7.68 12.17
C TRP A 160 -4.84 -7.51 13.08
N LYS A 161 -5.50 -8.64 13.37
CA LYS A 161 -6.74 -8.68 14.16
C LYS A 161 -6.57 -8.08 15.56
N ASN A 162 -5.68 -8.67 16.38
CA ASN A 162 -5.51 -8.27 17.79
C ASN A 162 -4.03 -8.10 18.24
N LYS A 163 -3.13 -8.95 17.73
CA LYS A 163 -1.73 -9.05 18.17
C LYS A 163 -0.78 -9.07 16.98
N SER A 164 0.31 -8.32 17.04
CA SER A 164 1.38 -8.37 16.03
C SER A 164 2.70 -7.84 16.55
N ASP A 165 3.81 -8.33 15.99
CA ASP A 165 5.13 -7.71 16.20
C ASP A 165 5.20 -6.33 15.55
N ALA A 166 4.36 -6.03 14.55
CA ALA A 166 4.30 -4.70 13.94
C ALA A 166 4.02 -3.60 14.98
N TYR A 167 2.99 -3.75 15.83
CA TYR A 167 2.72 -2.78 16.90
C TYR A 167 3.82 -2.75 17.97
N THR A 168 4.58 -3.84 18.11
CA THR A 168 5.74 -3.91 19.01
C THR A 168 6.91 -3.11 18.42
N TYR A 169 7.16 -3.21 17.11
CA TYR A 169 8.21 -2.48 16.41
C TYR A 169 7.86 -0.99 16.25
N CYS A 170 6.59 -0.65 16.05
CA CYS A 170 6.11 0.72 15.96
C CYS A 170 5.88 1.40 17.32
N SER A 171 6.25 0.80 18.45
CA SER A 171 6.12 1.43 19.78
C SER A 171 7.45 1.51 20.53
N THR A 172 8.57 1.45 19.80
CA THR A 172 9.91 1.41 20.41
C THR A 172 10.63 2.75 20.26
N LYS A 173 11.27 3.22 21.34
CA LYS A 173 12.03 4.48 21.37
C LYS A 173 13.32 4.45 20.54
N ASP A 174 13.93 3.27 20.40
CA ASP A 174 15.20 3.09 19.67
C ASP A 174 15.16 3.51 18.21
N MET A 175 13.97 3.50 17.60
CA MET A 175 13.72 3.94 16.24
C MET A 175 12.22 4.27 16.10
N PRO A 176 11.78 5.49 16.49
CA PRO A 176 10.39 5.87 16.43
C PRO A 176 9.86 5.70 15.01
N THR A 177 8.87 4.84 14.83
CA THR A 177 8.34 4.49 13.51
C THR A 177 6.82 4.50 13.55
N VAL A 178 6.24 5.61 13.11
CA VAL A 178 4.79 5.81 13.15
C VAL A 178 4.15 4.99 12.03
N MET A 179 3.07 4.30 12.37
CA MET A 179 2.22 3.62 11.40
C MET A 179 0.92 4.40 11.24
N LEU A 180 0.62 4.87 10.02
CA LEU A 180 -0.62 5.57 9.66
C LEU A 180 -1.24 4.94 8.42
N SER A 181 -2.47 4.44 8.52
CA SER A 181 -3.16 4.00 7.30
C SER A 181 -3.61 5.20 6.44
N TYR A 182 -3.91 4.95 5.17
CA TYR A 182 -4.31 6.01 4.23
C TYR A 182 -5.54 6.82 4.68
N LYS A 183 -6.45 6.23 5.47
CA LYS A 183 -7.56 7.00 6.07
C LYS A 183 -7.12 7.96 7.17
N HIS A 184 -6.01 7.70 7.86
CA HIS A 184 -5.43 8.64 8.82
C HIS A 184 -4.71 9.79 8.11
N LEU A 185 -4.01 9.51 7.01
CA LEU A 185 -3.45 10.56 6.16
C LEU A 185 -4.57 11.46 5.61
N ALA A 186 -5.64 10.85 5.12
CA ALA A 186 -6.80 11.58 4.62
C ALA A 186 -7.47 12.44 5.72
N PHE A 187 -7.63 11.88 6.94
CA PHE A 187 -8.09 12.64 8.10
C PHE A 187 -7.21 13.86 8.40
N LEU A 188 -5.89 13.71 8.40
CA LEU A 188 -4.95 14.81 8.63
C LEU A 188 -5.09 15.90 7.56
N LEU A 189 -5.18 15.51 6.29
CA LEU A 189 -5.34 16.45 5.19
C LEU A 189 -6.67 17.20 5.25
N ASP A 190 -7.77 16.52 5.55
CA ASP A 190 -9.09 17.14 5.72
C ASP A 190 -9.11 18.18 6.86
N ASN A 191 -8.18 18.08 7.82
CA ASN A 191 -8.09 18.96 8.97
C ASN A 191 -6.89 19.90 8.92
N LYS A 192 -6.13 19.97 7.82
CA LYS A 192 -4.87 20.73 7.76
C LYS A 192 -5.03 22.22 8.11
N GLU A 193 -6.21 22.80 7.86
CA GLU A 193 -6.52 24.20 8.16
C GLU A 193 -6.89 24.43 9.64
N ASN A 194 -7.17 23.37 10.38
CA ASN A 194 -7.62 23.43 11.78
C ASN A 194 -6.46 23.40 12.79
N PHE A 195 -5.23 23.13 12.35
CA PHE A 195 -4.06 23.06 13.21
C PHE A 195 -2.78 23.46 12.46
N ASN A 196 -1.72 23.77 13.20
CA ASN A 196 -0.40 23.92 12.60
C ASN A 196 0.12 22.54 12.18
N THR A 197 0.17 22.27 10.88
CA THR A 197 0.61 20.99 10.32
C THR A 197 2.02 20.59 10.76
N GLU A 198 2.88 21.54 11.14
CA GLU A 198 4.21 21.26 11.66
C GLU A 198 4.19 20.49 12.99
N LYS A 199 3.10 20.58 13.78
CA LYS A 199 2.94 19.80 15.01
C LYS A 199 2.86 18.30 14.77
N LEU A 200 2.72 17.86 13.53
CA LEU A 200 2.74 16.44 13.20
C LEU A 200 4.04 15.75 13.63
N ILE A 201 5.17 16.48 13.74
CA ILE A 201 6.43 15.96 14.29
C ILE A 201 6.27 15.38 15.71
N GLU A 202 5.28 15.84 16.47
CA GLU A 202 5.01 15.35 17.81
C GLU A 202 4.54 13.88 17.81
N LEU A 203 4.12 13.31 16.67
CA LEU A 203 3.84 11.87 16.57
C LEU A 203 5.09 10.99 16.77
N TRP A 204 6.30 11.54 16.60
CA TRP A 204 7.56 10.82 16.82
C TRP A 204 8.10 10.97 18.25
N ASP A 205 7.38 11.67 19.13
CA ASP A 205 7.74 11.82 20.54
C ASP A 205 7.38 10.57 21.35
N TYR A 206 8.13 9.50 21.12
CA TYR A 206 7.87 8.19 21.72
C TYR A 206 8.25 8.13 23.20
N GLU A 207 9.01 9.10 23.72
CA GLU A 207 9.19 9.25 25.17
C GLU A 207 7.84 9.43 25.87
N ASN A 208 6.95 10.22 25.27
CA ASN A 208 5.64 10.53 25.82
C ASN A 208 4.52 9.61 25.30
N ILE A 209 4.54 9.22 24.03
CA ILE A 209 3.48 8.38 23.44
C ILE A 209 3.64 6.90 23.84
N PHE A 210 4.87 6.40 23.85
CA PHE A 210 5.20 5.01 24.13
C PHE A 210 6.38 4.91 25.11
N PRO A 211 6.18 5.30 26.39
CA PRO A 211 7.25 5.29 27.39
C PRO A 211 7.87 3.89 27.57
N GLU A 212 7.07 2.84 27.31
CA GLU A 212 7.52 1.47 27.21
C GLU A 212 7.04 0.84 25.90
N LYS A 213 7.88 -0.04 25.34
CA LYS A 213 7.55 -0.81 24.14
C LYS A 213 6.37 -1.74 24.40
N LEU A 214 5.37 -1.73 23.53
CA LEU A 214 4.18 -2.58 23.71
C LEU A 214 4.50 -4.05 23.41
N PRO A 215 4.38 -4.97 24.38
CA PRO A 215 4.66 -6.38 24.13
C PRO A 215 3.55 -7.02 23.29
N LYS A 216 3.92 -7.81 22.27
CA LYS A 216 2.98 -8.58 21.43
C LYS A 216 1.95 -9.39 22.22
N ASN A 217 2.38 -9.98 23.34
CA ASN A 217 1.56 -10.86 24.16
C ASN A 217 0.78 -10.15 25.28
N LEU A 218 0.66 -8.82 25.23
CA LEU A 218 -0.18 -8.06 26.15
C LEU A 218 -1.59 -8.67 26.26
N LYS A 219 -2.15 -8.68 27.47
CA LYS A 219 -3.52 -9.13 27.72
C LYS A 219 -4.49 -8.23 26.93
N GLY A 220 -5.36 -8.84 26.11
CA GLY A 220 -6.22 -8.10 25.16
C GLY A 220 -5.56 -7.76 23.81
N GLY A 221 -4.25 -7.98 23.68
CA GLY A 221 -3.47 -7.68 22.48
C GLY A 221 -2.91 -6.26 22.45
N ASN A 222 -1.90 -6.03 21.60
CA ASN A 222 -1.19 -4.75 21.52
C ASN A 222 -1.70 -3.81 20.42
N LYS A 223 -2.65 -4.25 19.59
CA LYS A 223 -3.29 -3.38 18.58
C LYS A 223 -4.01 -2.20 19.21
N LYS A 224 -4.93 -2.48 20.14
CA LYS A 224 -5.79 -1.47 20.75
C LYS A 224 -4.96 -0.41 21.50
N PRO A 225 -4.04 -0.77 22.40
CA PRO A 225 -3.19 0.22 23.07
C PRO A 225 -2.36 1.08 22.12
N TYR A 226 -1.83 0.50 21.03
CA TYR A 226 -1.11 1.26 20.01
C TYR A 226 -2.01 2.34 19.39
N TRP A 227 -3.19 1.94 18.91
CA TRP A 227 -4.11 2.87 18.29
C TRP A 227 -4.72 3.86 19.27
N ASP A 228 -4.99 3.47 20.51
CA ASP A 228 -5.47 4.41 21.53
C ASP A 228 -4.45 5.53 21.77
N ALA A 229 -3.15 5.20 21.83
CA ALA A 229 -2.08 6.18 22.00
C ALA A 229 -1.92 7.10 20.77
N ILE A 230 -1.86 6.53 19.56
CA ILE A 230 -1.73 7.31 18.33
C ILE A 230 -2.97 8.17 18.07
N ASN A 231 -4.18 7.62 18.23
CA ASN A 231 -5.42 8.36 18.02
C ASN A 231 -5.56 9.52 19.00
N LYS A 232 -5.21 9.30 20.27
CA LYS A 232 -5.17 10.36 21.28
C LYS A 232 -4.24 11.48 20.83
N LYS A 233 -3.02 11.14 20.38
CA LYS A 233 -2.05 12.15 19.93
C LYS A 233 -2.50 12.87 18.66
N LEU A 234 -3.11 12.16 17.70
CA LEU A 234 -3.71 12.78 16.50
C LEU A 234 -4.79 13.79 16.88
N ILE A 235 -5.71 13.41 17.77
CA ILE A 235 -6.78 14.28 18.29
C ILE A 235 -6.21 15.52 18.96
N GLU A 236 -5.18 15.37 19.80
CA GLU A 236 -4.47 16.48 20.46
C GLU A 236 -3.81 17.43 19.44
N ILE A 237 -3.10 16.88 18.45
CA ILE A 237 -2.41 17.65 17.40
C ILE A 237 -3.40 18.44 16.55
N THR A 238 -4.48 17.79 16.10
CA THR A 238 -5.47 18.39 15.20
C THR A 238 -6.52 19.23 15.93
N ASN A 239 -6.59 19.15 17.26
CA ASN A 239 -7.62 19.76 18.09
C ASN A 239 -9.06 19.39 17.65
N VAL A 240 -9.23 18.16 17.17
CA VAL A 240 -10.52 17.62 16.69
C VAL A 240 -11.12 16.78 17.80
N GLY A 241 -12.36 17.06 18.22
CA GLY A 241 -13.01 16.26 19.26
C GLY A 241 -13.21 14.78 18.87
N ASP A 242 -13.20 13.87 19.84
CA ASP A 242 -13.25 12.40 19.62
C ASP A 242 -14.40 11.97 18.70
N LYS A 243 -15.58 12.57 18.87
CA LYS A 243 -16.77 12.25 18.05
C LYS A 243 -16.56 12.62 16.58
N GLU A 244 -15.94 13.76 16.31
CA GLU A 244 -15.68 14.22 14.94
C GLU A 244 -14.55 13.40 14.30
N TYR A 245 -13.52 13.03 15.07
CA TYR A 245 -12.48 12.09 14.65
C TYR A 245 -13.07 10.75 14.17
N VAL A 246 -13.86 10.10 15.02
CA VAL A 246 -14.50 8.82 14.71
C VAL A 246 -15.44 8.95 13.50
N LYS A 247 -16.23 10.03 13.44
CA LYS A 247 -17.12 10.31 12.30
C LYS A 247 -16.34 10.46 10.99
N CYS A 248 -15.19 11.12 11.01
CA CYS A 248 -14.32 11.29 9.85
C CYS A 248 -13.76 9.94 9.38
N LEU A 249 -13.19 9.13 10.28
CA LEU A 249 -12.68 7.80 9.93
C LEU A 249 -13.78 6.88 9.38
N ASN A 250 -14.97 6.88 10.00
CA ASN A 250 -16.11 6.09 9.54
C ASN A 250 -16.58 6.51 8.13
N ARG A 251 -16.44 7.79 7.77
CA ARG A 251 -16.74 8.26 6.41
C ARG A 251 -15.76 7.66 5.40
N TYR A 252 -14.47 7.60 5.72
CA TYR A 252 -13.49 6.92 4.85
C TYR A 252 -13.70 5.41 4.81
N ASP A 253 -14.09 4.77 5.91
CA ASP A 253 -14.45 3.35 5.91
C ASP A 253 -15.60 3.06 4.94
N LYS A 254 -16.59 3.96 4.82
CA LYS A 254 -17.65 3.84 3.80
C LYS A 254 -17.12 3.95 2.36
N ILE A 255 -16.19 4.85 2.09
CA ILE A 255 -15.56 5.02 0.77
C ILE A 255 -14.75 3.77 0.42
N ILE A 256 -13.96 3.26 1.36
CA ILE A 256 -13.16 2.04 1.21
C ILE A 256 -14.07 0.84 0.94
N ASN A 257 -15.14 0.67 1.72
CA ASN A 257 -16.09 -0.43 1.53
C ASN A 257 -16.79 -0.35 0.16
N GLN A 258 -17.06 0.86 -0.33
CA GLN A 258 -17.62 1.04 -1.66
C GLN A 258 -16.61 0.65 -2.76
N ALA A 259 -15.35 1.04 -2.62
CA ALA A 259 -14.27 0.64 -3.52
C ALA A 259 -14.08 -0.89 -3.57
N VAL A 260 -14.12 -1.56 -2.41
CA VAL A 260 -14.06 -3.02 -2.34
C VAL A 260 -15.22 -3.67 -3.10
N LYS A 261 -16.45 -3.15 -2.96
CA LYS A 261 -17.60 -3.65 -3.73
C LYS A 261 -17.44 -3.46 -5.23
N GLU A 262 -16.91 -2.32 -5.66
CA GLU A 262 -16.61 -2.05 -7.06
C GLU A 262 -15.60 -3.06 -7.61
N ILE A 263 -14.53 -3.34 -6.85
CA ILE A 263 -13.52 -4.34 -7.21
C ILE A 263 -14.11 -5.75 -7.27
N ILE A 264 -14.95 -6.15 -6.30
CA ILE A 264 -15.65 -7.44 -6.33
C ILE A 264 -16.50 -7.58 -7.59
N ASN A 265 -17.34 -6.59 -7.89
CA ASN A 265 -18.21 -6.62 -9.07
C ASN A 265 -17.39 -6.70 -10.37
N PHE A 266 -16.26 -6.00 -10.43
CA PHE A 266 -15.34 -6.06 -11.56
C PHE A 266 -14.75 -7.47 -11.75
N LEU A 267 -14.28 -8.10 -10.66
CA LEU A 267 -13.76 -9.47 -10.69
C LEU A 267 -14.84 -10.49 -11.07
N GLU A 268 -16.05 -10.36 -10.55
CA GLU A 268 -17.19 -11.22 -10.92
C GLU A 268 -17.51 -11.10 -12.41
N THR A 269 -17.47 -9.88 -12.95
CA THR A 269 -17.67 -9.62 -14.39
C THR A 269 -16.58 -10.29 -15.23
N ILE A 270 -15.32 -10.19 -14.82
CA ILE A 270 -14.20 -10.89 -15.48
C ILE A 270 -14.44 -12.40 -15.49
N ILE A 271 -14.84 -12.98 -14.36
CA ILE A 271 -15.09 -14.42 -14.23
C ILE A 271 -16.22 -14.86 -15.18
N ILE A 272 -17.31 -14.10 -15.26
CA ILE A 272 -18.43 -14.39 -16.17
C ILE A 272 -17.94 -14.37 -17.63
N ASN A 273 -17.26 -13.29 -18.03
CA ASN A 273 -16.75 -13.14 -19.40
C ASN A 273 -15.78 -14.26 -19.78
N LYS A 274 -14.88 -14.65 -18.85
CA LYS A 274 -13.92 -15.74 -19.08
C LYS A 274 -14.60 -17.10 -19.20
N LYS A 275 -15.64 -17.37 -18.41
CA LYS A 275 -16.44 -18.60 -18.55
C LYS A 275 -17.13 -18.68 -19.91
N GLU A 276 -17.69 -17.57 -20.38
CA GLU A 276 -18.35 -17.51 -21.69
C GLU A 276 -17.35 -17.66 -22.85
N GLU A 277 -16.18 -17.04 -22.74
CA GLU A 277 -15.09 -17.18 -23.70
C GLU A 277 -14.63 -18.64 -23.81
N VAL A 278 -14.31 -19.28 -22.67
CA VAL A 278 -13.91 -20.69 -22.62
C VAL A 278 -14.99 -21.60 -23.19
N ALA A 279 -16.27 -21.39 -22.83
CA ALA A 279 -17.37 -22.18 -23.37
C ALA A 279 -17.52 -22.02 -24.89
N ARG A 280 -17.29 -20.80 -25.42
CA ARG A 280 -17.34 -20.51 -26.85
C ARG A 280 -16.17 -21.16 -27.60
N GLU A 281 -14.98 -21.18 -27.01
CA GLU A 281 -13.79 -21.83 -27.57
C GLU A 281 -13.98 -23.35 -27.63
N ILE A 282 -14.40 -23.97 -26.53
CA ILE A 282 -14.63 -25.43 -26.46
C ILE A 282 -15.67 -25.88 -27.51
N ARG A 283 -16.75 -25.12 -27.69
CA ARG A 283 -17.81 -25.44 -28.69
C ARG A 283 -17.32 -25.46 -30.14
N LYS A 284 -16.18 -24.84 -30.44
CA LYS A 284 -15.59 -24.84 -31.80
C LYS A 284 -14.69 -26.05 -32.05
N LEU A 285 -14.32 -26.79 -31.02
CA LEU A 285 -13.43 -27.93 -31.11
C LEU A 285 -14.22 -29.21 -31.41
N SER A 286 -13.61 -30.12 -32.17
CA SER A 286 -14.11 -31.48 -32.32
C SER A 286 -13.81 -32.33 -31.09
N ASP A 287 -14.56 -33.42 -30.89
CA ASP A 287 -14.32 -34.39 -29.81
C ASP A 287 -12.88 -34.89 -29.76
N LYS A 288 -12.25 -35.07 -30.94
CA LYS A 288 -10.84 -35.47 -31.03
C LYS A 288 -9.92 -34.41 -30.45
N GLN A 289 -10.09 -33.15 -30.85
CA GLN A 289 -9.29 -32.02 -30.35
C GLN A 289 -9.49 -31.81 -28.84
N ILE A 290 -10.71 -32.01 -28.34
CA ILE A 290 -11.00 -31.91 -26.90
C ILE A 290 -10.26 -33.01 -26.13
N ARG A 291 -10.26 -34.25 -26.63
CA ARG A 291 -9.54 -35.37 -26.00
C ARG A 291 -8.03 -35.14 -25.98
N GLU A 292 -7.46 -34.71 -27.10
CA GLU A 292 -6.02 -34.40 -27.20
C GLU A 292 -5.64 -33.26 -26.24
N ALA A 293 -6.39 -32.16 -26.22
CA ALA A 293 -6.13 -31.05 -25.30
C ALA A 293 -6.29 -31.45 -23.83
N TYR A 294 -7.27 -32.31 -23.50
CA TYR A 294 -7.44 -32.81 -22.13
C TYR A 294 -6.31 -33.74 -21.71
N GLU A 295 -5.83 -34.59 -22.61
CA GLU A 295 -4.68 -35.47 -22.38
C GLU A 295 -3.42 -34.66 -22.11
N GLU A 296 -3.11 -33.66 -22.96
CA GLU A 296 -1.98 -32.74 -22.75
C GLU A 296 -2.08 -31.99 -21.43
N TYR A 297 -3.26 -31.44 -21.14
CA TYR A 297 -3.53 -30.76 -19.86
C TYR A 297 -3.29 -31.71 -18.68
N LYS A 298 -3.77 -32.95 -18.77
CA LYS A 298 -3.61 -33.94 -17.69
C LYS A 298 -2.15 -34.36 -17.52
N ILE A 299 -1.42 -34.63 -18.59
CA ILE A 299 0.01 -34.93 -18.51
C ILE A 299 0.77 -33.78 -17.85
N SER A 300 0.51 -32.53 -18.29
CA SER A 300 1.14 -31.34 -17.71
C SER A 300 0.88 -31.24 -16.20
N GLN A 301 -0.38 -31.29 -15.77
CA GLN A 301 -0.75 -31.20 -14.36
C GLN A 301 -0.15 -32.31 -13.48
N GLU A 302 -0.14 -33.55 -13.96
CA GLU A 302 0.39 -34.68 -13.18
C GLU A 302 1.93 -34.75 -13.19
N THR A 303 2.60 -34.02 -14.09
CA THR A 303 4.07 -34.03 -14.23
C THR A 303 4.80 -32.74 -13.81
N GLU A 304 4.08 -31.63 -13.60
CA GLU A 304 4.63 -30.29 -13.32
C GLU A 304 5.63 -30.28 -12.16
N GLU A 305 5.27 -30.88 -11.01
CA GLU A 305 6.15 -30.88 -9.84
C GLU A 305 7.45 -31.67 -10.10
N TYR A 306 7.34 -32.82 -10.79
CA TYR A 306 8.50 -33.65 -11.11
C TYR A 306 9.42 -32.97 -12.12
N GLN A 307 8.85 -32.24 -13.09
CA GLN A 307 9.62 -31.44 -14.04
C GLN A 307 10.39 -30.33 -13.31
N ARG A 308 9.74 -29.57 -12.42
CA ARG A 308 10.39 -28.54 -11.61
C ARG A 308 11.50 -29.10 -10.72
N ILE A 309 11.27 -30.25 -10.09
CA ILE A 309 12.29 -30.93 -9.28
C ILE A 309 13.48 -31.32 -10.17
N LEU A 310 13.21 -31.93 -11.33
CA LEU A 310 14.25 -32.35 -12.28
C LEU A 310 15.09 -31.17 -12.77
N GLU A 311 14.46 -30.04 -13.12
CA GLU A 311 15.14 -28.81 -13.53
C GLU A 311 16.01 -28.24 -12.42
N ASN A 312 15.49 -28.13 -11.20
CA ASN A 312 16.26 -27.64 -10.05
C ASN A 312 17.46 -28.55 -9.73
N VAL A 313 17.27 -29.88 -9.79
CA VAL A 313 18.37 -30.83 -9.59
C VAL A 313 19.44 -30.63 -10.67
N LYS A 314 19.04 -30.51 -11.94
CA LYS A 314 19.99 -30.26 -13.03
C LYS A 314 20.71 -28.92 -12.91
N ALA A 315 20.02 -27.85 -12.49
CA ALA A 315 20.58 -26.50 -12.46
C ALA A 315 21.49 -26.25 -11.25
N PHE A 316 21.21 -26.88 -10.10
CA PHE A 316 21.88 -26.55 -8.84
C PHE A 316 22.70 -27.70 -8.24
N ARG A 317 22.64 -28.91 -8.81
CA ARG A 317 23.30 -30.11 -8.25
C ARG A 317 24.14 -30.90 -9.26
N LEU A 318 24.13 -30.51 -10.53
CA LEU A 318 25.10 -30.92 -11.55
C LEU A 318 25.95 -29.72 -11.93
#